data_AF-W5W9B2-F1
#
_entry.id   AF-W5W9B2-F1
#
_cell.length_a   1.000
_cell.length_b   1.000
_cell.length_c   1.000
_cell.angle_alpha   90.00
_cell.angle_beta   90.00
_cell.angle_gamma   90.00
#
_symmetry.space_group_name_H-M   'P 1'
#
loop_
_entity.id
_entity.type
_entity.pdbx_description
1 polymer ?
#
loop_
_entity_poly.entity_id
_entity_poly.type
_entity_poly.pdbx_seq_one_letter_code
_entity_poly.pdbx_strand_id
1 'polypeptide(L)'
;MENSLSAFRRAADEGFRYVETDVQATSDGVVVVQHDEVLDRTTDRTGRIPDLPWAQVGAAKVGGREEIPRLEAALEELPGLMFNIDVKADNAVWPVLEVLQRTNAWDRVCLASFSDKRLATLRRHAGEKLITSMGPLTVAALWSSGWASWLGTGRFVQGAMAQVPVRQGPLRVVDERFVRTAVARGLEVHVWTVDEQAQMRELLDLGVHGLVTDRPDLLREVLRSRGQWPE
;
A
#
# COMPACT_ATOMS: atom_id res chain seq x y z
N MET A 1 -11.21 -2.88 -12.51
CA MET A 1 -10.27 -4.02 -12.59
C MET A 1 -9.20 -3.70 -11.58
N GLU A 2 -8.86 -4.63 -10.69
CA GLU A 2 -7.79 -4.39 -9.71
C GLU A 2 -6.45 -4.20 -10.42
N ASN A 3 -5.56 -3.35 -9.87
CA ASN A 3 -4.18 -3.19 -10.32
C ASN A 3 -4.00 -2.89 -11.83
N SER A 4 -4.92 -2.14 -12.44
CA SER A 4 -4.82 -1.70 -13.84
C SER A 4 -4.60 -0.19 -13.96
N LEU A 5 -3.96 0.22 -15.06
CA LEU A 5 -3.68 1.63 -15.33
C LEU A 5 -4.98 2.43 -15.54
N SER A 6 -6.00 1.81 -16.15
CA SER A 6 -7.33 2.43 -16.29
C SER A 6 -7.99 2.68 -14.93
N ALA A 7 -7.81 1.80 -13.95
CA ALA A 7 -8.36 1.96 -12.61
C ALA A 7 -7.68 3.13 -11.88
N PHE A 8 -6.37 3.28 -12.01
CA PHE A 8 -5.64 4.41 -11.42
C PHE A 8 -6.01 5.74 -12.08
N ARG A 9 -6.13 5.78 -13.43
CA ARG A 9 -6.65 6.97 -14.14
C ARG A 9 -8.03 7.35 -13.63
N ARG A 10 -8.93 6.38 -13.53
CA ARG A 10 -10.28 6.60 -13.01
C ARG A 10 -10.27 7.14 -11.58
N ALA A 11 -9.41 6.62 -10.71
CA ALA A 11 -9.27 7.12 -9.34
C ALA A 11 -8.84 8.60 -9.35
N ALA A 12 -7.84 8.96 -10.18
CA ALA A 12 -7.42 10.35 -10.35
C ALA A 12 -8.54 11.25 -10.88
N ASP A 13 -9.24 10.82 -11.94
CA ASP A 13 -10.36 11.55 -12.55
C ASP A 13 -11.53 11.75 -11.58
N GLU A 14 -11.72 10.81 -10.66
CA GLU A 14 -12.73 10.89 -9.60
C GLU A 14 -12.31 11.77 -8.41
N GLY A 15 -11.09 12.30 -8.42
CA GLY A 15 -10.52 13.23 -7.44
C GLY A 15 -9.70 12.60 -6.32
N PHE A 16 -9.43 11.29 -6.39
CA PHE A 16 -8.53 10.64 -5.42
C PHE A 16 -7.08 11.02 -5.69
N ARG A 17 -6.35 11.27 -4.59
CA ARG A 17 -4.91 11.63 -4.63
C ARG A 17 -4.00 10.46 -4.27
N TYR A 18 -4.53 9.43 -3.64
CA TYR A 18 -3.77 8.28 -3.16
C TYR A 18 -4.35 7.01 -3.79
N VAL A 19 -3.46 6.13 -4.25
CA VAL A 19 -3.81 4.78 -4.70
C VAL A 19 -2.92 3.77 -3.98
N GLU A 20 -3.51 2.61 -3.67
CA GLU A 20 -2.79 1.45 -3.15
C GLU A 20 -2.63 0.43 -4.26
N THR A 21 -1.47 -0.24 -4.27
CA THR A 21 -1.20 -1.28 -5.25
C THR A 21 -0.10 -2.22 -4.77
N ASP A 22 0.06 -3.33 -5.48
CA ASP A 22 1.04 -4.36 -5.20
C ASP A 22 2.02 -4.48 -6.35
N VAL A 23 3.27 -4.80 -6.04
CA VAL A 23 4.28 -5.03 -7.06
C VAL A 23 5.01 -6.36 -6.90
N GLN A 24 5.31 -6.92 -8.07
CA GLN A 24 6.17 -8.09 -8.27
C GLN A 24 7.29 -7.71 -9.23
N ALA A 25 8.35 -8.51 -9.30
CA ALA A 25 9.40 -8.35 -10.29
C ALA A 25 9.55 -9.61 -11.15
N THR A 26 9.68 -9.40 -12.46
CA THR A 26 9.96 -10.44 -13.46
C THR A 26 11.39 -10.99 -13.30
N SER A 27 11.69 -12.09 -13.99
CA SER A 27 13.02 -12.73 -13.94
C SER A 27 14.15 -11.85 -14.50
N ASP A 28 13.81 -10.91 -15.38
CA ASP A 28 14.69 -9.88 -15.95
C ASP A 28 14.60 -8.52 -15.24
N GLY A 29 13.97 -8.46 -14.06
CA GLY A 29 14.01 -7.30 -13.17
C GLY A 29 13.04 -6.17 -13.51
N VAL A 30 12.02 -6.41 -14.33
CA VAL A 30 10.95 -5.43 -14.58
C VAL A 30 9.92 -5.49 -13.46
N VAL A 31 9.63 -4.33 -12.87
CA VAL A 31 8.61 -4.20 -11.82
C VAL A 31 7.23 -4.07 -12.45
N VAL A 32 6.33 -4.98 -12.09
CA VAL A 32 4.97 -5.05 -12.59
C VAL A 32 3.97 -4.83 -11.46
N VAL A 33 2.87 -4.15 -11.77
CA VAL A 33 1.76 -3.86 -10.86
C VAL A 33 0.85 -5.09 -10.84
N GLN A 34 1.00 -5.93 -9.82
CA GLN A 34 0.27 -7.18 -9.69
C GLN A 34 0.33 -7.70 -8.25
N HIS A 35 -0.80 -8.14 -7.72
CA HIS A 35 -0.89 -8.69 -6.36
C HIS A 35 -0.28 -10.08 -6.27
N ASP A 36 -0.75 -10.99 -7.10
CA ASP A 36 -0.39 -12.40 -7.04
C ASP A 36 1.00 -12.65 -7.62
N GLU A 37 1.71 -13.64 -7.06
CA GLU A 37 2.98 -14.10 -7.61
C GLU A 37 2.80 -14.92 -8.90
N VAL A 38 1.57 -15.38 -9.17
CA VAL A 38 1.19 -16.18 -10.34
C VAL A 38 0.19 -15.44 -11.21
N LEU A 39 0.25 -15.66 -12.51
CA LEU A 39 -0.63 -15.03 -13.51
C LEU A 39 -2.05 -15.63 -13.53
N ASP A 40 -2.20 -16.85 -13.03
CA ASP A 40 -3.33 -17.73 -13.27
C ASP A 40 -4.70 -17.21 -12.79
N ARG A 41 -4.76 -16.49 -11.66
CA ARG A 41 -6.03 -16.07 -11.05
C ARG A 41 -6.67 -14.88 -11.78
N THR A 42 -5.87 -13.90 -12.16
CA THR A 42 -6.36 -12.59 -12.61
C THR A 42 -6.12 -12.31 -14.08
N THR A 43 -5.39 -13.18 -14.78
CA THR A 43 -4.98 -12.96 -16.18
C THR A 43 -5.36 -14.12 -17.10
N ASP A 44 -5.13 -13.94 -18.39
CA ASP A 44 -5.31 -14.97 -19.43
C ASP A 44 -4.06 -15.86 -19.64
N ARG A 45 -3.06 -15.76 -18.75
CA ARG A 45 -1.82 -16.55 -18.81
C ARG A 45 -1.58 -17.28 -17.49
N THR A 46 -0.61 -18.20 -17.52
CA THR A 46 -0.20 -18.99 -16.35
C THR A 46 1.29 -18.84 -16.08
N GLY A 47 1.69 -19.15 -14.86
CA GLY A 47 3.09 -19.18 -14.46
C GLY A 47 3.44 -18.13 -13.41
N ARG A 48 4.60 -18.35 -12.78
CA ARG A 48 5.11 -17.51 -11.70
C ARG A 48 5.87 -16.33 -12.28
N ILE A 49 5.45 -15.12 -11.94
CA ILE A 49 6.07 -13.86 -12.37
C ILE A 49 7.59 -13.83 -12.16
N PRO A 50 8.15 -14.22 -10.99
CA PRO A 50 9.60 -14.19 -10.79
C PRO A 50 10.39 -15.14 -11.70
N ASP A 51 9.72 -16.11 -12.33
CA ASP A 51 10.33 -17.11 -13.22
C ASP A 51 10.19 -16.74 -14.71
N LEU A 52 9.44 -15.67 -15.03
CA LEU A 52 9.12 -15.26 -16.40
C LEU A 52 9.74 -13.90 -16.75
N PRO A 53 10.25 -13.71 -17.99
CA PRO A 53 10.73 -12.40 -18.43
C PRO A 53 9.57 -11.45 -18.75
N TRP A 54 9.83 -10.14 -18.75
CA TRP A 54 8.84 -9.11 -19.06
C TRP A 54 8.11 -9.34 -20.39
N ALA A 55 8.81 -9.82 -21.42
CA ALA A 55 8.21 -10.10 -22.72
C ALA A 55 7.02 -11.09 -22.63
N GLN A 56 7.01 -11.99 -21.64
CA GLN A 56 5.90 -12.90 -21.40
C GLN A 56 4.87 -12.32 -20.43
N VAL A 57 5.33 -11.70 -19.34
CA VAL A 57 4.45 -11.13 -18.30
C VAL A 57 3.64 -9.95 -18.85
N GLY A 58 4.29 -9.03 -19.55
CA GLY A 58 3.64 -7.85 -20.14
C GLY A 58 2.63 -8.16 -21.23
N ALA A 59 2.70 -9.36 -21.83
CA ALA A 59 1.72 -9.82 -22.80
C ALA A 59 0.48 -10.47 -22.15
N ALA A 60 0.44 -10.62 -20.83
CA ALA A 60 -0.72 -11.12 -20.08
C ALA A 60 -1.78 -10.02 -19.95
N LYS A 61 -3.05 -10.38 -20.07
CA LYS A 61 -4.18 -9.47 -19.93
C LYS A 61 -4.96 -9.74 -18.65
N VAL A 62 -4.98 -8.77 -17.77
CA VAL A 62 -5.85 -8.75 -16.59
C VAL A 62 -7.30 -8.75 -17.05
N GLY A 63 -8.09 -9.70 -16.55
CA GLY A 63 -9.49 -9.92 -16.96
C GLY A 63 -9.71 -10.05 -18.47
N GLY A 64 -8.68 -10.44 -19.23
CA GLY A 64 -8.70 -10.53 -20.69
C GLY A 64 -8.79 -9.19 -21.44
N ARG A 65 -8.60 -8.05 -20.76
CA ARG A 65 -8.83 -6.71 -21.34
C ARG A 65 -7.59 -5.83 -21.40
N GLU A 66 -6.85 -5.73 -20.31
CA GLU A 66 -5.75 -4.77 -20.16
C GLU A 66 -4.44 -5.46 -19.83
N GLU A 67 -3.35 -4.99 -20.40
CA GLU A 67 -2.01 -5.49 -20.09
C GLU A 67 -1.62 -5.16 -18.64
N ILE A 68 -0.81 -6.03 -18.03
CA ILE A 68 -0.23 -5.75 -16.71
C ILE A 68 0.69 -4.52 -16.82
N PRO A 69 0.43 -3.43 -16.07
CA PRO A 69 1.26 -2.25 -16.19
C PRO A 69 2.62 -2.46 -15.52
N ARG A 70 3.65 -1.86 -16.13
CA ARG A 70 4.93 -1.63 -15.43
C ARG A 70 4.72 -0.54 -14.38
N LEU A 71 5.34 -0.67 -13.21
CA LEU A 71 5.28 0.38 -12.19
C LEU A 71 5.79 1.72 -12.74
N GLU A 72 6.87 1.69 -13.51
CA GLU A 72 7.46 2.87 -14.16
C GLU A 72 6.44 3.61 -15.04
N ALA A 73 5.65 2.88 -15.83
CA ALA A 73 4.61 3.48 -16.67
C ALA A 73 3.48 4.10 -15.84
N ALA A 74 3.04 3.42 -14.77
CA ALA A 74 2.01 3.97 -13.87
C ALA A 74 2.49 5.26 -13.18
N LEU A 75 3.76 5.30 -12.77
CA LEU A 75 4.37 6.49 -12.19
C LEU A 75 4.47 7.62 -13.22
N GLU A 76 5.02 7.37 -14.40
CA GLU A 76 5.21 8.39 -15.45
C GLU A 76 3.88 9.00 -15.92
N GLU A 77 2.85 8.16 -16.09
CA GLU A 77 1.57 8.63 -16.61
C GLU A 77 0.73 9.37 -15.58
N LEU A 78 0.91 9.07 -14.29
CA LEU A 78 0.10 9.62 -13.21
C LEU A 78 0.99 10.41 -12.23
N PRO A 79 1.60 11.53 -12.66
CA PRO A 79 2.56 12.27 -11.84
C PRO A 79 1.92 12.96 -10.63
N GLY A 80 0.60 13.20 -10.68
CA GLY A 80 -0.16 13.82 -9.58
C GLY A 80 -0.67 12.83 -8.52
N LEU A 81 -0.56 11.52 -8.76
CA LEU A 81 -0.96 10.49 -7.80
C LEU A 81 0.17 10.14 -6.84
N MET A 82 -0.22 9.93 -5.59
CA MET A 82 0.59 9.34 -4.52
C MET A 82 0.32 7.84 -4.48
N PHE A 83 1.38 7.04 -4.40
CA PHE A 83 1.29 5.58 -4.43
C PHE A 83 1.70 4.99 -3.08
N ASN A 84 0.87 4.11 -2.54
CA ASN A 84 1.22 3.19 -1.48
C ASN A 84 1.43 1.80 -2.09
N ILE A 85 2.67 1.29 -2.08
CA ILE A 85 3.05 0.12 -2.87
C ILE A 85 3.48 -1.02 -1.95
N ASP A 86 2.75 -2.12 -1.92
CA ASP A 86 3.20 -3.36 -1.25
C ASP A 86 4.23 -4.11 -2.10
N VAL A 87 5.47 -4.15 -1.64
CA VAL A 87 6.52 -4.96 -2.25
C VAL A 87 6.37 -6.40 -1.77
N LYS A 88 5.83 -7.26 -2.62
CA LYS A 88 5.44 -8.65 -2.28
C LYS A 88 6.60 -9.62 -2.14
N ALA A 89 7.68 -9.42 -2.91
CA ALA A 89 8.77 -10.39 -3.02
C ALA A 89 10.15 -9.77 -2.82
N ASP A 90 11.11 -10.59 -2.38
CA ASP A 90 12.48 -10.15 -2.09
C ASP A 90 13.25 -9.81 -3.38
N ASN A 91 12.96 -10.47 -4.50
CA ASN A 91 13.54 -10.16 -5.80
C ASN A 91 13.07 -8.79 -6.35
N ALA A 92 11.97 -8.24 -5.83
CA ALA A 92 11.44 -6.93 -6.24
C ALA A 92 12.10 -5.75 -5.50
N VAL A 93 12.85 -6.00 -4.42
CA VAL A 93 13.46 -4.95 -3.60
C VAL A 93 14.37 -4.05 -4.42
N TRP A 94 15.32 -4.62 -5.16
CA TRP A 94 16.25 -3.83 -5.97
C TRP A 94 15.58 -3.18 -7.19
N PRO A 95 14.81 -3.93 -8.01
CA PRO A 95 14.07 -3.36 -9.13
C PRO A 95 13.20 -2.15 -8.76
N VAL A 96 12.48 -2.20 -7.64
CA VAL A 96 11.61 -1.08 -7.21
C VAL A 96 12.44 0.16 -6.90
N LEU A 97 13.57 0.03 -6.19
CA LEU A 97 14.44 1.18 -5.89
C LEU A 97 15.03 1.80 -7.16
N GLU A 98 15.39 0.97 -8.15
CA GLU A 98 15.85 1.48 -9.45
C GLU A 98 14.74 2.23 -10.20
N VAL A 99 13.50 1.75 -10.16
CA VAL A 99 12.35 2.46 -10.75
C VAL A 99 12.16 3.83 -10.08
N LEU A 100 12.21 3.89 -8.73
CA LEU A 100 12.10 5.16 -8.01
C LEU A 100 13.24 6.12 -8.35
N GLN A 101 14.45 5.61 -8.53
CA GLN A 101 15.60 6.40 -8.95
C GLN A 101 15.45 6.95 -10.37
N ARG A 102 14.99 6.14 -11.33
CA ARG A 102 14.80 6.56 -12.74
C ARG A 102 13.66 7.57 -12.89
N THR A 103 12.56 7.36 -12.18
CA THR A 103 11.37 8.21 -12.26
C THR A 103 11.41 9.41 -11.33
N ASN A 104 12.39 9.47 -10.42
CA ASN A 104 12.48 10.46 -9.35
C ASN A 104 11.17 10.59 -8.53
N ALA A 105 10.49 9.47 -8.29
CA ALA A 105 9.16 9.44 -7.66
C ALA A 105 9.19 9.31 -6.12
N TRP A 106 10.33 9.57 -5.48
CA TRP A 106 10.54 9.38 -4.04
C TRP A 106 9.49 10.08 -3.17
N ASP A 107 9.16 11.33 -3.49
CA ASP A 107 8.27 12.18 -2.67
C ASP A 107 6.79 11.80 -2.74
N ARG A 108 6.44 10.85 -3.61
CA ARG A 108 5.05 10.42 -3.84
C ARG A 108 4.86 8.91 -3.77
N VAL A 109 5.85 8.20 -3.25
CA VAL A 109 5.79 6.75 -3.04
C VAL A 109 6.06 6.42 -1.59
N CYS A 110 5.10 5.72 -0.97
CA CYS A 110 5.30 4.97 0.26
C CYS A 110 5.47 3.49 -0.10
N LEU A 111 6.57 2.86 0.34
CA LEU A 111 6.73 1.42 0.20
C LEU A 111 6.25 0.68 1.45
N ALA A 112 5.37 -0.28 1.24
CA ALA A 112 4.82 -1.17 2.24
C ALA A 112 5.37 -2.60 2.06
N SER A 113 5.28 -3.39 3.13
CA SER A 113 5.53 -4.82 3.07
C SER A 113 5.06 -5.57 4.31
N PHE A 114 4.51 -6.76 4.13
CA PHE A 114 4.26 -7.72 5.22
C PHE A 114 5.53 -8.40 5.76
N SER A 115 6.72 -7.86 5.46
CA SER A 115 8.01 -8.35 5.91
C SER A 115 8.85 -7.20 6.49
N ASP A 116 9.02 -7.18 7.83
CA ASP A 116 9.91 -6.21 8.49
C ASP A 116 11.35 -6.29 7.96
N LYS A 117 11.82 -7.50 7.62
CA LYS A 117 13.15 -7.70 7.00
C LYS A 117 13.24 -6.99 5.65
N ARG A 118 12.19 -7.07 4.82
CA ARG A 118 12.15 -6.42 3.51
C ARG A 118 12.14 -4.91 3.66
N LEU A 119 11.31 -4.37 4.54
CA LEU A 119 11.28 -2.94 4.85
C LEU A 119 12.61 -2.44 5.39
N ALA A 120 13.27 -3.19 6.28
CA ALA A 120 14.60 -2.84 6.77
C ALA A 120 15.65 -2.79 5.65
N THR A 121 15.56 -3.69 4.67
CA THR A 121 16.43 -3.68 3.49
C THR A 121 16.14 -2.50 2.58
N LEU A 122 14.87 -2.21 2.29
CA LEU A 122 14.46 -1.04 1.51
C LEU A 122 14.97 0.26 2.15
N ARG A 123 14.73 0.46 3.45
CA ARG A 123 15.21 1.63 4.20
C ARG A 123 16.73 1.77 4.17
N ARG A 124 17.47 0.65 4.35
CA ARG A 124 18.94 0.67 4.33
C ARG A 124 19.50 1.16 3.00
N HIS A 125 18.85 0.82 1.90
CA HIS A 125 19.37 1.11 0.55
C HIS A 125 18.86 2.42 -0.03
N ALA A 126 17.64 2.84 0.32
CA ALA A 126 17.07 4.10 -0.13
C ALA A 126 17.42 5.30 0.78
N GLY A 127 17.77 5.04 2.05
CA GLY A 127 18.06 6.07 3.02
C GLY A 127 16.83 6.93 3.38
N GLU A 128 17.08 8.19 3.74
CA GLU A 128 16.05 9.11 4.27
C GLU A 128 15.00 9.54 3.24
N LYS A 129 15.27 9.36 1.93
CA LYS A 129 14.32 9.70 0.87
C LYS A 129 13.10 8.80 0.85
N LEU A 130 13.19 7.60 1.43
CA LEU A 130 12.13 6.61 1.35
C LEU A 130 11.20 6.67 2.55
N ILE A 131 9.94 6.96 2.26
CA ILE A 131 8.85 6.75 3.20
C ILE A 131 8.44 5.27 3.14
N THR A 132 8.27 4.65 4.31
CA THR A 132 7.79 3.27 4.43
C THR A 132 6.67 3.15 5.44
N SER A 133 5.78 2.19 5.23
CA SER A 133 4.86 1.74 6.27
C SER A 133 5.57 0.84 7.30
N MET A 134 4.83 0.43 8.32
CA MET A 134 5.28 -0.52 9.34
C MET A 134 5.13 -1.97 8.87
N GLY A 135 6.11 -2.81 9.24
CA GLY A 135 5.97 -4.25 9.11
C GLY A 135 5.17 -4.86 10.27
N PRO A 136 4.74 -6.14 10.17
CA PRO A 136 3.88 -6.77 11.17
C PRO A 136 4.45 -6.77 12.59
N LEU A 137 5.75 -7.00 12.77
CA LEU A 137 6.39 -6.98 14.09
C LEU A 137 6.39 -5.57 14.68
N THR A 138 6.63 -4.58 13.83
CA THR A 138 6.61 -3.17 14.19
C THR A 138 5.20 -2.71 14.61
N VAL A 139 4.16 -3.14 13.89
CA VAL A 139 2.75 -2.91 14.25
C VAL A 139 2.43 -3.53 15.61
N ALA A 140 2.88 -4.76 15.87
CA ALA A 140 2.67 -5.44 17.16
C ALA A 140 3.38 -4.69 18.31
N ALA A 141 4.57 -4.15 18.07
CA ALA A 141 5.27 -3.30 19.03
C ALA A 141 4.49 -2.00 19.32
N LEU A 142 3.94 -1.35 18.29
CA LEU A 142 3.09 -0.18 18.46
C LEU A 142 1.82 -0.52 19.27
N TRP A 143 1.13 -1.58 18.89
CA TRP A 143 -0.09 -2.03 19.56
C TRP A 143 0.15 -2.34 21.04
N SER A 144 1.20 -3.09 21.38
CA SER A 144 1.55 -3.40 22.77
C SER A 144 1.96 -2.17 23.58
N SER A 145 2.59 -1.17 22.94
CA SER A 145 3.01 0.07 23.60
C SER A 145 1.83 0.92 24.10
N GLY A 146 0.62 0.73 23.54
CA GLY A 146 -0.59 1.37 24.02
C GLY A 146 -1.09 0.84 25.37
N TRP A 147 -0.74 -0.41 25.71
CA TRP A 147 -1.12 -1.06 26.98
C TRP A 147 -0.03 -0.96 28.04
N ALA A 148 1.23 -1.05 27.62
CA ALA A 148 2.37 -1.16 28.51
C ALA A 148 3.54 -0.30 28.01
N SER A 149 3.32 1.01 27.93
CA SER A 149 4.33 1.98 27.47
C SER A 149 5.65 1.90 28.24
N TRP A 150 5.60 1.50 29.52
CA TRP A 150 6.75 1.29 30.39
C TRP A 150 7.72 0.19 29.91
N LEU A 151 7.28 -0.73 29.05
CA LEU A 151 8.14 -1.77 28.47
C LEU A 151 9.14 -1.21 27.43
N GLY A 152 8.99 0.06 27.02
CA GLY A 152 9.90 0.69 26.07
C GLY A 152 9.86 0.09 24.66
N THR A 153 8.83 -0.69 24.32
CA THR A 153 8.66 -1.32 22.99
C THR A 153 8.57 -0.30 21.86
N GLY A 154 8.18 0.95 22.19
CA GLY A 154 8.11 2.06 21.25
C GLY A 154 9.42 2.35 20.51
N ARG A 155 10.60 2.00 21.06
CA ARG A 155 11.90 2.21 20.39
C ARG A 155 12.11 1.33 19.15
N PHE A 156 11.31 0.27 19.01
CA PHE A 156 11.35 -0.64 17.87
C PHE A 156 10.37 -0.26 16.76
N VAL A 157 9.61 0.83 16.94
CA VAL A 157 8.67 1.32 15.94
C VAL A 157 9.42 2.02 14.81
N GLN A 158 9.23 1.55 13.58
CA GLN A 158 9.87 2.05 12.37
C GLN A 158 8.87 2.13 11.20
N GLY A 159 8.88 3.25 10.49
CA GLY A 159 7.91 3.54 9.42
C GLY A 159 7.00 4.70 9.84
N ALA A 160 6.46 5.40 8.85
CA ALA A 160 5.67 6.62 9.08
C ALA A 160 4.17 6.33 9.30
N MET A 161 3.69 5.16 8.91
CA MET A 161 2.28 4.78 9.07
C MET A 161 2.09 3.30 9.41
N ALA A 162 1.11 3.02 10.27
CA ALA A 162 0.61 1.68 10.52
C ALA A 162 -0.53 1.37 9.54
N GLN A 163 -0.37 0.32 8.74
CA GLN A 163 -1.36 -0.12 7.76
C GLN A 163 -1.92 -1.46 8.25
N VAL A 164 -3.15 -1.45 8.77
CA VAL A 164 -3.67 -2.57 9.58
C VAL A 164 -5.12 -2.90 9.28
N PRO A 165 -5.56 -4.15 9.51
CA PRO A 165 -6.98 -4.47 9.48
C PRO A 165 -7.68 -3.97 10.75
N VAL A 166 -9.00 -3.81 10.72
CA VAL A 166 -9.80 -3.53 11.92
C VAL A 166 -9.59 -4.62 12.98
N ARG A 167 -9.49 -5.88 12.53
CA ARG A 167 -9.30 -7.08 13.36
C ARG A 167 -8.30 -8.04 12.74
N GLN A 168 -7.53 -8.72 13.59
CA GLN A 168 -6.68 -9.87 13.23
C GLN A 168 -7.21 -11.10 13.97
N GLY A 169 -8.02 -11.92 13.30
CA GLY A 169 -8.77 -12.99 13.95
C GLY A 169 -9.67 -12.44 15.08
N PRO A 170 -9.59 -12.96 16.33
CA PRO A 170 -10.43 -12.46 17.43
C PRO A 170 -9.99 -11.09 17.96
N LEU A 171 -8.76 -10.64 17.64
CA LEU A 171 -8.17 -9.43 18.20
C LEU A 171 -8.68 -8.18 17.46
N ARG A 172 -9.20 -7.20 18.20
CA ARG A 172 -9.41 -5.84 17.66
C ARG A 172 -8.07 -5.10 17.64
N VAL A 173 -7.61 -4.74 16.45
CA VAL A 173 -6.34 -4.05 16.24
C VAL A 173 -6.56 -2.54 16.34
N VAL A 174 -7.58 -2.04 15.64
CA VAL A 174 -7.88 -0.60 15.58
C VAL A 174 -8.95 -0.26 16.63
N ASP A 175 -8.50 0.38 17.70
CA ASP A 175 -9.31 0.99 18.75
C ASP A 175 -8.76 2.39 19.12
N GLU A 176 -9.46 3.12 19.98
CA GLU A 176 -9.09 4.49 20.36
C GLU A 176 -7.68 4.55 20.96
N ARG A 177 -7.32 3.53 21.75
CA ARG A 177 -5.99 3.42 22.36
C ARG A 177 -4.93 3.26 21.28
N PHE A 178 -5.14 2.42 20.28
CA PHE A 178 -4.19 2.23 19.18
C PHE A 178 -3.99 3.53 18.40
N VAL A 179 -5.08 4.19 17.99
CA VAL A 179 -5.01 5.46 17.23
C VAL A 179 -4.31 6.54 18.05
N ARG A 180 -4.68 6.73 19.32
CA ARG A 180 -4.03 7.70 20.22
C ARG A 180 -2.53 7.40 20.39
N THR A 181 -2.16 6.13 20.49
CA THR A 181 -0.77 5.69 20.66
C THR A 181 0.07 6.00 19.42
N ALA A 182 -0.50 5.84 18.22
CA ALA A 182 0.10 6.20 16.95
C ALA A 182 0.25 7.73 16.80
N VAL A 183 -0.83 8.48 17.01
CA VAL A 183 -0.85 9.95 16.92
C VAL A 183 0.15 10.59 17.88
N ALA A 184 0.24 10.11 19.13
CA ALA A 184 1.19 10.61 20.11
C ALA A 184 2.68 10.41 19.70
N ARG A 185 2.93 9.61 18.66
CA ARG A 185 4.25 9.36 18.07
C ARG A 185 4.43 10.00 16.70
N GLY A 186 3.45 10.79 16.23
CA GLY A 186 3.47 11.39 14.89
C GLY A 186 3.30 10.38 13.76
N LEU A 187 2.62 9.26 14.04
CA LEU A 187 2.40 8.18 13.09
C LEU A 187 0.97 8.21 12.55
N GLU A 188 0.83 7.94 11.27
CA GLU A 188 -0.49 7.75 10.67
C GLU A 188 -1.02 6.32 10.88
N VAL A 189 -2.35 6.20 10.81
CA VAL A 189 -3.05 4.91 10.86
C VAL A 189 -3.92 4.82 9.63
N HIS A 190 -3.63 3.87 8.75
CA HIS A 190 -4.44 3.54 7.59
C HIS A 190 -5.07 2.17 7.78
N VAL A 191 -6.36 2.04 7.44
CA VAL A 191 -7.11 0.80 7.69
C VAL A 191 -7.55 0.17 6.37
N TRP A 192 -7.28 -1.12 6.22
CA TRP A 192 -7.62 -1.91 5.03
C TRP A 192 -8.36 -3.20 5.42
N THR A 193 -9.18 -3.81 4.57
CA THR A 193 -9.97 -3.18 3.50
C THR A 193 -11.33 -2.82 4.10
N VAL A 194 -11.83 -1.60 3.86
CA VAL A 194 -13.04 -1.07 4.49
C VAL A 194 -14.07 -0.70 3.44
N ASP A 195 -15.06 -1.56 3.19
CA ASP A 195 -16.02 -1.38 2.08
C ASP A 195 -17.43 -0.99 2.52
N GLU A 196 -17.69 -0.95 3.83
CA GLU A 196 -18.98 -0.59 4.38
C GLU A 196 -19.00 0.85 4.90
N GLN A 197 -19.95 1.66 4.44
CA GLN A 197 -20.05 3.07 4.85
C GLN A 197 -20.16 3.27 6.38
N ALA A 198 -20.84 2.36 7.08
CA ALA A 198 -20.97 2.43 8.54
C ALA A 198 -19.60 2.29 9.22
N GLN A 199 -18.79 1.33 8.77
CA GLN A 199 -17.43 1.11 9.27
C GLN A 199 -16.48 2.25 8.87
N MET A 200 -16.61 2.79 7.64
CA MET A 200 -15.87 3.99 7.23
C MET A 200 -16.11 5.16 8.19
N ARG A 201 -17.38 5.43 8.55
CA ARG A 201 -17.73 6.49 9.51
C ARG A 201 -17.15 6.22 10.90
N GLU A 202 -17.32 5.00 11.42
CA GLU A 202 -16.76 4.62 12.74
C GLU A 202 -15.25 4.85 12.80
N LEU A 203 -14.50 4.42 11.78
CA LEU A 203 -13.06 4.55 11.75
C LEU A 203 -12.60 6.00 11.57
N LEU A 204 -13.29 6.77 10.73
CA LEU A 204 -13.01 8.21 10.57
C LEU A 204 -13.32 8.99 11.86
N ASP A 205 -14.37 8.63 12.60
CA ASP A 205 -14.69 9.21 13.91
C ASP A 205 -13.66 8.83 14.97
N LEU A 206 -13.07 7.64 14.86
CA LEU A 206 -11.96 7.20 15.70
C LEU A 206 -10.66 7.97 15.44
N GLY A 207 -10.57 8.70 14.32
CA GLY A 207 -9.40 9.50 13.95
C GLY A 207 -8.33 8.74 13.16
N VAL A 208 -8.69 7.69 12.42
CA VAL A 208 -7.75 7.11 11.44
C VAL A 208 -7.47 8.10 10.32
N HIS A 209 -6.27 8.03 9.73
CA HIS A 209 -5.78 9.00 8.75
C HIS A 209 -6.08 8.58 7.31
N GLY A 210 -6.28 7.29 7.08
CA GLY A 210 -6.53 6.73 5.75
C GLY A 210 -7.40 5.49 5.79
N LEU A 211 -8.17 5.29 4.72
CA LEU A 211 -8.95 4.09 4.47
C LEU A 211 -8.58 3.53 3.10
N VAL A 212 -8.30 2.24 3.03
CA VAL A 212 -8.14 1.51 1.78
C VAL A 212 -9.44 0.75 1.54
N THR A 213 -10.01 0.89 0.34
CA THR A 213 -11.34 0.37 0.01
C THR A 213 -11.43 -0.04 -1.46
N ASP A 214 -12.19 -1.09 -1.73
CA ASP A 214 -12.63 -1.48 -3.07
C ASP A 214 -13.90 -0.72 -3.50
N ARG A 215 -14.43 0.13 -2.62
CA ARG A 215 -15.61 0.99 -2.81
C ARG A 215 -15.27 2.48 -2.69
N PRO A 216 -14.41 3.01 -3.59
CA PRO A 216 -14.06 4.43 -3.59
C PRO A 216 -15.29 5.33 -3.79
N ASP A 217 -16.31 4.85 -4.50
CA ASP A 217 -17.59 5.54 -4.64
C ASP A 217 -18.24 5.84 -3.29
N LEU A 218 -18.28 4.85 -2.40
CA LEU A 218 -18.85 4.98 -1.05
C LEU A 218 -17.99 5.84 -0.15
N LEU A 219 -16.66 5.69 -0.22
CA LEU A 219 -15.74 6.52 0.56
C LEU A 219 -15.90 8.00 0.21
N ARG A 220 -16.02 8.33 -1.09
CA ARG A 220 -16.26 9.70 -1.54
C ARG A 220 -17.58 10.27 -1.00
N GLU A 221 -18.65 9.50 -1.02
CA GLU A 221 -19.94 9.91 -0.43
C GLU A 221 -19.80 10.19 1.07
N VAL A 222 -19.13 9.29 1.81
CA VAL A 222 -18.87 9.47 3.24
C VAL A 222 -18.05 10.73 3.49
N LEU A 223 -16.94 10.94 2.79
CA LEU A 223 -16.08 12.13 2.95
C LEU A 223 -16.83 13.43 2.60
N ARG A 224 -17.63 13.44 1.53
CA ARG A 224 -18.49 14.59 1.19
C ARG A 224 -19.51 14.88 2.27
N SER A 225 -20.20 13.86 2.79
CA SER A 225 -21.17 14.04 3.88
C SER A 225 -20.55 14.57 5.18
N ARG A 226 -19.23 14.41 5.34
CA ARG A 226 -18.44 14.88 6.48
C ARG A 226 -17.76 16.23 6.23
N GLY A 227 -17.87 16.81 5.03
CA GLY A 227 -17.10 18.01 4.66
C GLY A 227 -15.58 17.79 4.61
N GLN A 228 -15.14 16.55 4.41
CA GLN A 228 -13.74 16.13 4.38
C GLN A 228 -13.24 15.80 2.97
N TRP A 229 -14.12 15.93 1.96
CA TRP A 229 -13.71 15.80 0.56
C TRP A 229 -13.14 17.14 0.08
N PRO A 230 -11.90 17.19 -0.47
CA PRO A 230 -11.34 18.41 -1.00
C PRO A 230 -12.17 18.90 -2.19
N GLU A 231 -12.50 20.20 -2.19
CA GLU A 231 -13.14 20.88 -3.33
C GLU A 231 -12.24 20.93 -4.56
#